data_AF-A0A0J6NPJ1-F1
#
_entry.id   AF-A0A0J6NPJ1-F1
#
_cell.length_a   1.000
_cell.length_b   1.000
_cell.length_c   1.000
_cell.angle_alpha   90.00
_cell.angle_beta   90.00
_cell.angle_gamma   90.00
#
_symmetry.space_group_name_H-M   'P 1'
#
loop_
_entity.id
_entity.type
_entity.pdbx_description
1 polymer ?
#
loop_
_entity_poly.entity_id
_entity_poly.type
_entity_poly.pdbx_seq_one_letter_code
_entity_poly.pdbx_strand_id
1 'polypeptide(L)'
;MSTPLTPLITAAGLAAIWRASNDGVSAQISHIALGDGAYAPTQSQTALRSEQARYPIAGGKRLGNTQIHLTAIADDAKAFWVREIGFMLADGTLLAVWSDPKAALAYKAADVQLLLAYDLALNALPPDSVTIQSSGADLNLSLASELAAVAAAQISEATRGLERDDRIRAQEDKQQALEPQVAALQSQNRVLEQEHAADKRAGLEVATANAAAIVSLQHWFVKQRLGA
;
A
#
# COMPACT_ATOMS: atom_id res chain seq x y z
N MET A 1 4.29 20.75 9.53
CA MET A 1 4.96 22.07 9.52
C MET A 1 6.34 21.87 10.14
N SER A 2 7.42 21.91 9.35
CA SER A 2 8.80 21.87 9.88
C SER A 2 9.05 23.21 10.56
N THR A 3 9.24 23.23 11.89
CA THR A 3 9.59 24.47 12.60
C THR A 3 11.08 24.72 12.40
N PRO A 4 11.48 25.80 11.71
CA PRO A 4 12.89 26.11 11.53
C PRO A 4 13.50 26.46 12.89
N LEU A 5 14.46 25.66 13.32
CA LEU A 5 15.28 25.98 14.49
C LEU A 5 16.50 26.76 14.00
N THR A 6 16.87 27.79 14.76
CA THR A 6 18.10 28.56 14.51
C THR A 6 19.14 28.16 15.55
N PRO A 7 19.88 27.04 15.35
CA PRO A 7 20.92 26.64 16.28
C PRO A 7 22.11 27.60 16.22
N LEU A 8 22.78 27.75 17.35
CA LEU A 8 24.03 28.50 17.45
C LEU A 8 25.18 27.59 17.01
N ILE A 9 25.92 28.01 15.98
CA ILE A 9 27.14 27.31 15.55
C ILE A 9 28.24 27.55 16.59
N THR A 10 28.92 26.49 17.01
CA THR A 10 30.01 26.59 17.98
C THR A 10 31.31 26.97 17.29
N ALA A 11 32.24 27.57 18.03
CA ALA A 11 33.58 27.90 17.51
C ALA A 11 34.36 26.64 17.12
N ALA A 12 34.18 25.55 17.88
CA ALA A 12 34.80 24.25 17.60
C ALA A 12 34.25 23.64 16.30
N GLY A 13 32.93 23.68 16.11
CA GLY A 13 32.24 23.23 14.91
C GLY A 13 32.64 24.01 13.66
N LEU A 14 32.69 25.34 13.77
CA LEU A 14 33.20 26.21 12.72
C LEU A 14 34.64 25.84 12.35
N ALA A 15 35.53 25.71 13.34
CA ALA A 15 36.93 25.33 13.11
C ALA A 15 37.08 23.94 12.49
N ALA A 16 36.23 22.98 12.86
CA ALA A 16 36.21 21.64 12.26
C ALA A 16 35.79 21.69 10.79
N ILE A 17 34.81 22.51 10.43
CA ILE A 17 34.42 22.71 9.04
C ILE A 17 35.53 23.38 8.23
N TRP A 18 36.18 24.41 8.78
CA TRP A 18 37.31 25.06 8.12
C TRP A 18 38.48 24.11 7.91
N ARG A 19 38.78 23.25 8.89
CA ARG A 19 39.79 22.19 8.73
C ARG A 19 39.41 21.23 7.61
N ALA A 20 38.20 20.68 7.65
CA ALA A 20 37.71 19.78 6.62
C ALA A 20 37.81 20.43 5.22
N SER A 21 37.37 21.68 5.08
CA SER A 21 37.44 22.43 3.82
C SER A 21 38.87 22.66 3.33
N ASN A 22 39.82 22.90 4.22
CA ASN A 22 41.25 23.01 3.86
C ASN A 22 41.86 21.66 3.48
N ASP A 23 41.38 20.58 4.11
CA ASP A 23 41.78 19.21 3.82
C ASP A 23 41.11 18.65 2.55
N GLY A 24 40.26 19.44 1.88
CA GLY A 24 39.53 19.06 0.68
C GLY A 24 38.37 18.08 0.92
N VAL A 25 37.92 17.94 2.17
CA VAL A 25 36.85 17.04 2.60
C VAL A 25 35.70 17.84 3.20
N SER A 26 34.45 17.53 2.88
CA SER A 26 33.32 18.18 3.55
C SER A 26 33.10 17.59 4.95
N ALA A 27 32.79 18.43 5.94
CA ALA A 27 32.54 17.98 7.32
C ALA A 27 31.27 17.13 7.39
N GLN A 28 31.35 15.92 7.94
CA GLN A 28 30.22 14.98 7.96
C GLN A 28 29.46 15.06 9.27
N ILE A 29 28.16 15.38 9.23
CA ILE A 29 27.28 15.23 10.40
C ILE A 29 26.86 13.77 10.50
N SER A 30 27.06 13.15 11.66
CA SER A 30 26.81 11.71 11.89
C SER A 30 25.72 11.46 12.94
N HIS A 31 25.64 12.29 13.98
CA HIS A 31 24.72 12.07 15.10
C HIS A 31 24.01 13.36 15.51
N ILE A 32 22.80 13.21 16.05
CA ILE A 32 22.07 14.25 16.76
C ILE A 32 22.03 13.85 18.24
N ALA A 33 22.60 14.69 19.09
CA ALA A 33 22.57 14.54 20.53
C ALA A 33 21.39 15.33 21.10
N LEU A 34 20.62 14.72 22.00
CA LEU A 34 19.49 15.33 22.68
C LEU A 34 19.76 15.40 24.18
N GLY A 35 19.31 16.48 24.80
CA GLY A 35 19.41 16.66 26.23
C GLY A 35 18.22 17.41 26.83
N ASP A 36 18.18 17.42 28.16
CA ASP A 36 17.17 18.09 28.97
C ASP A 36 17.70 19.40 29.60
N GLY A 37 18.91 19.82 29.25
CA GLY A 37 19.48 21.09 29.66
C GLY A 37 18.76 22.28 29.02
N ALA A 38 18.40 23.25 29.86
CA ALA A 38 17.79 24.51 29.42
C ALA A 38 18.66 25.69 29.80
N TYR A 39 19.22 26.35 28.79
CA TYR A 39 20.11 27.50 28.96
C TYR A 39 20.20 28.31 27.67
N ALA A 40 20.82 29.49 27.74
CA ALA A 40 21.21 30.23 26.54
C ALA A 40 22.52 29.65 25.98
N PRO A 41 22.52 29.06 24.77
CA PRO A 41 23.72 28.44 24.20
C PRO A 41 24.85 29.45 24.00
N THR A 42 26.10 28.99 24.12
CA THR A 42 27.29 29.82 23.96
C THR A 42 28.24 29.24 22.91
N GLN A 43 28.89 30.08 22.11
CA GLN A 43 29.75 29.62 21.01
C GLN A 43 30.96 28.80 21.47
N SER A 44 31.41 28.94 22.72
CA SER A 44 32.52 28.19 23.30
C SER A 44 32.17 26.75 23.70
N GLN A 45 30.91 26.32 23.55
CA GLN A 45 30.51 24.97 23.92
C GLN A 45 31.12 23.92 23.01
N THR A 46 31.67 22.89 23.63
CA THR A 46 32.21 21.70 22.97
C THR A 46 31.33 20.46 23.18
N ALA A 47 30.40 20.52 24.14
CA ALA A 47 29.44 19.48 24.46
C ALA A 47 28.11 20.09 24.97
N LEU A 48 27.05 19.28 24.94
CA LEU A 48 25.78 19.59 25.60
C LEU A 48 25.95 19.60 27.12
N ARG A 49 25.12 20.34 27.85
CA ARG A 49 25.25 20.42 29.32
C ARG A 49 24.68 19.21 30.03
N SER A 50 23.58 18.67 29.50
CA SER A 50 22.85 17.54 30.08
C SER A 50 22.44 16.59 28.95
N GLU A 51 23.45 16.00 28.32
CA GLU A 51 23.23 15.03 27.25
C GLU A 51 22.57 13.75 27.79
N GLN A 52 21.41 13.40 27.23
CA GLN A 52 20.68 12.19 27.61
C GLN A 52 20.92 11.05 26.64
N ALA A 53 20.95 11.35 25.33
CA ALA A 53 21.10 10.35 24.29
C ALA A 53 21.68 10.95 22.99
N ARG A 54 22.31 10.09 22.19
CA ARG A 54 22.74 10.39 20.82
C ARG A 54 22.06 9.43 19.86
N TYR A 55 21.58 9.97 18.75
CA TYR A 55 20.91 9.20 17.70
C TYR A 55 21.66 9.39 16.39
N PRO A 56 21.89 8.30 15.63
CA PRO A 56 22.46 8.41 14.30
C PRO A 56 21.51 9.16 13.36
N ILE A 57 22.08 9.86 12.39
CA ILE A 57 21.29 10.53 11.35
C ILE A 57 20.75 9.48 10.38
N ALA A 58 19.42 9.36 10.36
CA ALA A 58 18.69 8.44 9.47
C ALA A 58 18.62 8.95 8.02
N GLY A 59 18.77 10.26 7.82
CA GLY A 59 18.66 10.89 6.51
C GLY A 59 19.01 12.36 6.56
N GLY A 60 19.40 12.91 5.41
CA GLY A 60 19.46 14.35 5.27
C GLY A 60 19.50 14.79 3.83
N LYS A 61 18.87 15.92 3.56
CA LYS A 61 18.77 16.51 2.23
C LYS A 61 19.24 17.95 2.30
N ARG A 62 20.17 18.32 1.44
CA ARG A 62 20.55 19.71 1.27
C ARG A 62 19.44 20.46 0.52
N LEU A 63 18.87 21.49 1.15
CA LEU A 63 17.79 22.31 0.60
C LEU A 63 18.31 23.59 -0.09
N GLY A 64 19.59 23.93 0.10
CA GLY A 64 20.26 25.03 -0.58
C GLY A 64 21.73 25.14 -0.21
N ASN A 65 22.37 26.26 -0.56
CA ASN A 65 23.80 26.47 -0.32
C ASN A 65 24.18 26.39 1.17
N THR A 66 23.31 26.90 2.05
CA THR A 66 23.53 26.98 3.50
C THR A 66 22.44 26.27 4.32
N GLN A 67 21.49 25.57 3.68
CA GLN A 67 20.39 24.92 4.38
C GLN A 67 20.44 23.40 4.19
N ILE A 68 20.41 22.69 5.31
CA ILE A 68 20.44 21.23 5.35
C ILE A 68 19.25 20.74 6.16
N HIS A 69 18.38 19.95 5.52
CA HIS A 69 17.36 19.17 6.20
C HIS A 69 18.01 17.91 6.76
N LEU A 70 17.84 17.65 8.06
CA LEU A 70 18.35 16.48 8.75
C LEU A 70 17.19 15.75 9.40
N THR A 71 17.21 14.42 9.27
CA THR A 71 16.24 13.52 9.88
C THR A 71 16.96 12.50 10.75
N ALA A 72 16.52 12.35 12.00
CA ALA A 72 16.93 11.28 12.89
C ALA A 72 15.71 10.64 13.54
N ILE A 73 15.85 9.38 13.95
CA ILE A 73 14.81 8.64 14.66
C ILE A 73 15.32 8.41 16.07
N ALA A 74 14.57 8.89 17.06
CA ALA A 74 14.84 8.59 18.46
C ALA A 74 13.94 7.43 18.90
N ASP A 75 14.50 6.22 18.92
CA ASP A 75 13.82 4.95 19.19
C ASP A 75 14.17 4.35 20.57
N ASP A 76 14.90 5.08 21.42
CA ASP A 76 15.30 4.55 22.73
C ASP A 76 14.14 4.47 23.73
N ALA A 77 14.36 3.75 24.84
CA ALA A 77 13.39 3.64 25.93
C ALA A 77 13.43 4.82 26.93
N LYS A 78 14.23 5.87 26.68
CA LYS A 78 14.37 7.00 27.61
C LYS A 78 13.23 8.00 27.41
N ALA A 79 12.61 8.42 28.50
CA ALA A 79 11.60 9.47 28.51
C ALA A 79 12.18 10.76 29.10
N PHE A 80 12.21 11.84 28.32
CA PHE A 80 12.71 13.13 28.76
C PHE A 80 12.16 14.28 27.91
N TRP A 81 12.18 15.48 28.47
CA TRP A 81 11.89 16.70 27.74
C TRP A 81 13.12 17.12 26.95
N VAL A 82 12.98 17.25 25.63
CA VAL A 82 14.04 17.74 24.76
C VAL A 82 14.11 19.25 24.90
N ARG A 83 15.18 19.75 25.52
CA ARG A 83 15.41 21.18 25.79
C ARG A 83 16.72 21.68 25.19
N GLU A 84 17.60 20.76 24.81
CA GLU A 84 18.79 21.05 24.04
C GLU A 84 18.99 20.00 22.94
N ILE A 85 19.52 20.45 21.80
CA ILE A 85 19.88 19.63 20.65
C ILE A 85 21.30 20.00 20.25
N GLY A 86 22.16 19.01 20.10
CA GLY A 86 23.50 19.13 19.56
C GLY A 86 23.61 18.38 18.24
N PHE A 87 24.16 19.03 17.21
CA PHE A 87 24.52 18.38 15.95
C PHE A 87 25.99 17.98 16.03
N MET A 88 26.28 16.68 15.91
CA MET A 88 27.62 16.13 16.09
C MET A 88 28.22 15.69 14.76
N LEU A 89 29.46 16.08 14.53
CA LEU A 89 30.26 15.64 13.39
C LEU A 89 30.78 14.21 13.60
N ALA A 90 31.20 13.54 12.53
CA ALA A 90 31.78 12.20 12.55
C ALA A 90 33.08 12.10 13.38
N ASP A 91 33.80 13.21 13.55
CA ASP A 91 34.97 13.32 14.42
C ASP A 91 34.62 13.48 15.92
N GLY A 92 33.31 13.56 16.25
CA GLY A 92 32.82 13.80 17.60
C GLY A 92 32.78 15.28 18.01
N THR A 93 33.07 16.22 17.11
CA THR A 93 32.97 17.65 17.38
C THR A 93 31.50 18.11 17.37
N LEU A 94 31.11 18.91 18.37
CA LEU A 94 29.81 19.57 18.40
C LEU A 94 29.78 20.72 17.38
N LEU A 95 29.02 20.55 16.29
CA LEU A 95 28.89 21.54 15.23
C LEU A 95 28.05 22.74 15.66
N ALA A 96 26.84 22.46 16.12
CA ALA A 96 25.86 23.47 16.45
C ALA A 96 25.00 22.98 17.61
N VAL A 97 24.56 23.93 18.43
CA VAL A 97 23.73 23.67 19.60
C VAL A 97 22.52 24.58 19.57
N TRP A 98 21.36 23.98 19.83
CA TRP A 98 20.13 24.71 20.12
C TRP A 98 19.72 24.39 21.55
N SER A 99 19.37 25.41 22.33
CA SER A 99 18.75 25.23 23.64
C SER A 99 17.87 26.44 23.93
N ASP A 100 16.78 26.21 24.64
CA ASP A 100 15.89 27.27 25.13
C ASP A 100 15.77 27.21 26.66
N PRO A 101 15.99 28.33 27.38
CA PRO A 101 15.90 28.34 28.84
C PRO A 101 14.47 28.16 29.38
N LYS A 102 13.44 28.45 28.58
CA LYS A 102 12.03 28.54 28.99
C LYS A 102 11.15 27.46 28.34
N ALA A 103 11.38 27.14 27.08
CA ALA A 103 10.57 26.21 26.31
C ALA A 103 11.24 24.83 26.17
N ALA A 104 10.45 23.77 26.33
CA ALA A 104 10.84 22.46 25.85
C ALA A 104 10.36 22.32 24.39
N LEU A 105 11.21 21.77 23.54
CA LEU A 105 10.91 21.61 22.13
C LEU A 105 9.91 20.48 21.89
N ALA A 106 10.14 19.35 22.54
CA ALA A 106 9.32 18.16 22.42
C ALA A 106 9.44 17.33 23.70
N TYR A 107 8.43 16.51 23.97
CA TYR A 107 8.54 15.45 24.95
C TYR A 107 8.81 14.14 24.23
N LYS A 108 9.93 13.49 24.56
CA LYS A 108 10.19 12.12 24.13
C LYS A 108 9.58 11.18 25.17
N ALA A 109 8.60 10.39 24.77
CA ALA A 109 8.06 9.32 25.60
C ALA A 109 8.95 8.06 25.52
N ALA A 110 8.87 7.21 26.54
CA ALA A 110 9.47 5.87 26.50
C ALA A 110 8.73 5.02 25.45
N ASP A 111 9.49 4.22 24.70
CA ASP A 111 8.98 3.25 23.72
C ASP A 111 8.15 3.85 22.57
N VAL A 112 8.23 5.17 22.36
CA VAL A 112 7.61 5.86 21.22
C VAL A 112 8.72 6.42 20.34
N GLN A 113 8.70 6.05 19.07
CA GLN A 113 9.60 6.60 18.07
C GLN A 113 9.28 8.07 17.82
N LEU A 114 10.23 8.94 18.10
CA LEU A 114 10.13 10.36 17.78
C LEU A 114 10.95 10.65 16.51
N LEU A 115 10.26 11.00 15.43
CA LEU A 115 10.90 11.47 14.20
C LEU A 115 11.34 12.92 14.38
N LEU A 116 12.64 13.16 14.29
CA LEU A 116 13.27 14.45 14.43
C LEU A 116 13.65 14.96 13.05
N ALA A 117 12.86 15.88 12.48
CA ALA A 117 13.12 16.48 11.18
C ALA A 117 13.41 17.98 11.36
N TYR A 118 14.64 18.41 11.07
CA TYR A 118 15.09 19.78 11.33
C TYR A 118 15.80 20.40 10.13
N ASP A 119 15.53 21.69 9.94
CA ASP A 119 16.22 22.52 8.94
C ASP A 119 17.35 23.28 9.62
N LEU A 120 18.59 22.88 9.33
CA LEU A 120 19.81 23.50 9.82
C LEU A 120 20.24 24.61 8.86
N ALA A 121 20.08 25.87 9.30
CA ALA A 121 20.52 27.05 8.56
C ALA A 121 21.95 27.44 8.95
N LEU A 122 22.92 27.05 8.14
CA LEU A 122 24.36 27.29 8.28
C LEU A 122 24.77 28.65 7.69
N ASN A 123 24.09 29.72 8.09
CA ASN A 123 24.24 31.05 7.49
C ASN A 123 25.64 31.67 7.68
N ALA A 124 26.42 31.14 8.63
CA ALA A 124 27.78 31.61 8.95
C ALA A 124 28.89 30.79 8.26
N LEU A 125 28.55 29.83 7.40
CA LEU A 125 29.50 28.91 6.78
C LEU A 125 29.57 29.11 5.26
N PRO A 126 30.74 28.86 4.64
CA PRO A 126 30.85 28.83 3.19
C PRO A 126 29.94 27.75 2.59
N PRO A 127 29.44 27.94 1.35
CA PRO A 127 28.74 26.88 0.64
C PRO A 127 29.64 25.64 0.47
N ASP A 128 29.04 24.45 0.52
CA ASP A 128 29.66 23.12 0.26
C ASP A 128 30.53 22.51 1.36
N SER A 129 30.65 23.17 2.52
CA SER A 129 31.57 22.71 3.56
C SER A 129 31.06 21.55 4.44
N VAL A 130 29.80 21.10 4.27
CA VAL A 130 29.17 20.07 5.11
C VAL A 130 28.49 18.99 4.26
N THR A 131 28.80 17.73 4.55
CA THR A 131 28.16 16.53 4.00
C THR A 131 27.41 15.77 5.10
N ILE A 132 26.49 14.89 4.71
CA ILE A 132 25.64 14.15 5.65
C ILE A 132 25.97 12.68 5.51
N GLN A 133 26.39 12.05 6.60
CA GLN A 133 26.61 10.61 6.62
C GLN A 133 25.31 9.95 7.09
N SER A 134 24.40 9.72 6.13
CA SER A 134 23.16 9.02 6.39
C SER A 134 23.43 7.52 6.50
N SER A 135 23.08 6.89 7.62
CA SER A 135 22.91 5.44 7.68
C SER A 135 21.66 5.09 6.90
N GLY A 136 21.77 4.98 5.57
CA GLY A 136 20.68 4.76 4.63
C GLY A 136 19.93 3.42 4.75
N ALA A 137 19.90 2.81 5.93
CA ALA A 137 19.30 1.52 6.21
C ALA A 137 17.86 1.64 6.76
N ASP A 138 17.57 2.57 7.66
CA ASP A 138 16.40 2.37 8.54
C ASP A 138 15.05 2.78 7.94
N LEU A 139 15.00 3.84 7.10
CA LEU A 139 13.76 4.22 6.40
C LEU A 139 13.34 3.18 5.36
N ASN A 140 14.30 2.47 4.75
CA ASN A 140 14.01 1.42 3.78
C ASN A 140 13.60 0.12 4.48
N LEU A 141 14.19 -0.22 5.63
CA LEU A 141 13.78 -1.39 6.42
C LEU A 141 12.38 -1.22 7.03
N SER A 142 12.02 -0.01 7.48
CA SER A 142 10.69 0.28 8.04
C SER A 142 9.56 0.21 7.01
N LEU A 143 9.85 0.23 5.71
CA LEU A 143 8.86 0.09 4.63
C LEU A 143 8.95 -1.26 3.92
N ALA A 144 10.07 -1.97 4.09
CA ALA A 144 10.32 -3.23 3.41
C ALA A 144 9.32 -4.32 3.83
N SER A 145 8.90 -4.34 5.10
CA SER A 145 7.98 -5.36 5.60
C SER A 145 6.56 -5.17 5.04
N GLU A 146 6.13 -3.93 4.93
CA GLU A 146 4.83 -3.50 4.41
C GLU A 146 4.78 -3.70 2.89
N LEU A 147 5.86 -3.32 2.18
CA LEU A 147 6.00 -3.57 0.75
C LEU A 147 6.05 -5.07 0.43
N ALA A 148 6.74 -5.87 1.24
CA ALA A 148 6.77 -7.33 1.10
C ALA A 148 5.38 -7.94 1.33
N ALA A 149 4.64 -7.46 2.33
CA ALA A 149 3.27 -7.91 2.60
C ALA A 149 2.32 -7.57 1.43
N VAL A 150 2.42 -6.36 0.87
CA VAL A 150 1.64 -5.95 -0.31
C VAL A 150 2.02 -6.79 -1.53
N ALA A 151 3.31 -7.00 -1.78
CA ALA A 151 3.78 -7.84 -2.88
C ALA A 151 3.29 -9.29 -2.75
N ALA A 152 3.36 -9.87 -1.55
CA ALA A 152 2.84 -11.21 -1.28
C ALA A 152 1.32 -11.30 -1.51
N ALA A 153 0.57 -10.28 -1.09
CA ALA A 153 -0.87 -10.21 -1.33
C ALA A 153 -1.20 -10.12 -2.84
N GLN A 154 -0.43 -9.33 -3.60
CA GLN A 154 -0.58 -9.22 -5.05
C GLN A 154 -0.28 -10.53 -5.77
N ILE A 155 0.81 -11.22 -5.39
CA ILE A 155 1.15 -12.54 -5.95
C ILE A 155 0.04 -13.54 -5.63
N SER A 156 -0.47 -13.53 -4.39
CA SER A 156 -1.56 -14.41 -3.97
C SER A 156 -2.85 -14.17 -4.76
N GLU A 157 -3.17 -12.91 -5.07
CA GLU A 157 -4.34 -12.60 -5.92
C GLU A 157 -4.10 -13.01 -7.38
N ALA A 158 -2.89 -12.83 -7.91
CA ALA A 158 -2.55 -13.29 -9.25
C ALA A 158 -2.69 -14.82 -9.38
N THR A 159 -2.22 -15.59 -8.40
CA THR A 159 -2.40 -17.05 -8.38
C THR A 159 -3.88 -17.44 -8.31
N ARG A 160 -4.67 -16.81 -7.42
CA ARG A 160 -6.12 -17.04 -7.37
C ARG A 160 -6.82 -16.66 -8.67
N GLY A 161 -6.34 -15.64 -9.37
CA GLY A 161 -6.83 -15.26 -10.70
C GLY A 161 -6.64 -16.39 -11.71
N LEU A 162 -5.43 -16.93 -11.80
CA LEU A 162 -5.13 -18.06 -12.71
C LEU A 162 -6.00 -19.29 -12.41
N GLU A 163 -6.18 -19.65 -11.13
CA GLU A 163 -7.05 -20.77 -10.75
C GLU A 163 -8.52 -20.54 -11.12
N ARG A 164 -9.02 -19.30 -11.02
CA ARG A 164 -10.37 -18.94 -11.46
C ARG A 164 -10.49 -19.08 -12.98
N ASP A 165 -9.51 -18.60 -13.73
CA ASP A 165 -9.51 -18.67 -15.19
C ASP A 165 -9.47 -20.12 -15.69
N ASP A 166 -8.69 -20.99 -15.04
CA ASP A 166 -8.66 -22.42 -15.34
C ASP A 166 -10.00 -23.09 -15.04
N ARG A 167 -10.65 -22.71 -13.93
CA ARG A 167 -12.00 -23.20 -13.60
C ARG A 167 -13.05 -22.73 -14.60
N ILE A 168 -12.97 -21.47 -15.07
CA ILE A 168 -13.90 -20.93 -16.07
C ILE A 168 -13.75 -21.70 -17.37
N ARG A 169 -12.52 -21.88 -17.87
CA ARG A 169 -12.24 -22.67 -19.09
C ARG A 169 -12.81 -24.09 -18.97
N ALA A 170 -12.56 -24.76 -17.85
CA ALA A 170 -13.10 -26.09 -17.62
C ALA A 170 -14.64 -26.14 -17.54
N GLN A 171 -15.30 -25.05 -17.12
CA GLN A 171 -16.76 -24.94 -17.14
C GLN A 171 -17.28 -24.70 -18.56
N GLU A 172 -16.62 -23.85 -19.34
CA GLU A 172 -16.94 -23.58 -20.74
C GLU A 172 -16.85 -24.86 -21.57
N ASP A 173 -15.79 -25.65 -21.41
CA ASP A 173 -15.63 -26.94 -22.08
C ASP A 173 -16.79 -27.90 -21.76
N LYS A 174 -17.22 -27.94 -20.49
CA LYS A 174 -18.38 -28.74 -20.08
C LYS A 174 -19.68 -28.24 -20.71
N GLN A 175 -19.87 -26.92 -20.80
CA GLN A 175 -21.05 -26.35 -21.45
C GLN A 175 -21.09 -26.72 -22.94
N GLN A 176 -19.98 -26.56 -23.65
CA GLN A 176 -19.88 -26.94 -25.06
C GLN A 176 -20.12 -28.44 -25.29
N ALA A 177 -19.70 -29.31 -24.38
CA ALA A 177 -19.97 -30.75 -24.46
C ALA A 177 -21.45 -31.11 -24.21
N LEU A 178 -22.18 -30.27 -23.46
CA LEU A 178 -23.61 -30.47 -23.16
C LEU A 178 -24.52 -29.93 -24.26
N GLU A 179 -24.11 -28.88 -24.98
CA GLU A 179 -24.87 -28.28 -26.09
C GLU A 179 -25.40 -29.30 -27.13
N PRO A 180 -24.58 -30.23 -27.69
CA PRO A 180 -25.08 -31.18 -28.68
C PRO A 180 -26.08 -32.17 -28.07
N GLN A 181 -25.95 -32.51 -26.78
CA GLN A 181 -26.89 -33.39 -26.09
C GLN A 181 -28.25 -32.71 -25.90
N VAL A 182 -28.24 -31.43 -25.52
CA VAL A 182 -29.47 -30.63 -25.42
C VAL A 182 -30.14 -30.52 -26.80
N ALA A 183 -29.37 -30.24 -27.86
CA ALA A 183 -29.90 -30.18 -29.22
C ALA A 183 -30.50 -31.52 -29.69
N ALA A 184 -29.85 -32.64 -29.35
CA ALA A 184 -30.34 -33.99 -29.67
C ALA A 184 -31.63 -34.33 -28.89
N LEU A 185 -31.70 -34.01 -27.60
CA LEU A 185 -32.91 -34.22 -26.81
C LEU A 185 -34.08 -33.37 -27.33
N GLN A 186 -33.80 -32.12 -27.73
CA GLN A 186 -34.81 -31.24 -28.34
C GLN A 186 -35.29 -31.75 -29.70
N SER A 187 -34.44 -32.40 -30.49
CA SER A 187 -34.87 -33.01 -31.76
C SER A 187 -35.73 -34.26 -31.51
N GLN A 188 -35.34 -35.11 -30.56
CA GLN A 188 -36.12 -36.29 -30.16
C GLN A 188 -37.51 -35.90 -29.63
N ASN A 189 -37.60 -34.93 -28.73
CA ASN A 189 -38.88 -34.45 -28.22
C ASN A 189 -39.80 -33.92 -29.33
N ARG A 190 -39.26 -33.19 -30.31
CA ARG A 190 -40.06 -32.72 -31.45
C ARG A 190 -40.62 -33.86 -32.29
N VAL A 191 -39.86 -34.93 -32.49
CA VAL A 191 -40.34 -36.12 -33.21
C VAL A 191 -41.45 -36.81 -32.42
N LEU A 192 -41.25 -37.03 -31.12
CA LEU A 192 -42.26 -37.63 -30.25
C LEU A 192 -43.55 -36.79 -30.20
N GLU A 193 -43.44 -35.47 -30.12
CA GLU A 193 -44.60 -34.57 -30.17
C GLU A 193 -45.36 -34.67 -31.50
N GLN A 194 -44.64 -34.83 -32.62
CA GLN A 194 -45.24 -35.03 -33.94
C GLN A 194 -45.95 -36.38 -34.05
N GLU A 195 -45.33 -37.45 -33.54
CA GLU A 195 -45.93 -38.79 -33.48
C GLU A 195 -47.21 -38.77 -32.64
N HIS A 196 -47.17 -38.19 -31.44
CA HIS A 196 -48.35 -38.05 -30.60
C HIS A 196 -49.45 -37.21 -31.26
N ALA A 197 -49.10 -36.16 -32.02
CA ALA A 197 -50.07 -35.37 -32.75
C ALA A 197 -50.69 -36.16 -33.92
N ALA A 198 -49.90 -36.97 -34.63
CA ALA A 198 -50.37 -37.85 -35.70
C ALA A 198 -51.30 -38.95 -35.17
N ASP A 199 -50.93 -39.62 -34.08
CA ASP A 199 -51.75 -40.65 -33.43
C ASP A 199 -53.10 -40.11 -32.97
N LYS A 200 -53.10 -38.92 -32.34
CA LYS A 200 -54.35 -38.24 -31.94
C LYS A 200 -55.23 -37.93 -33.15
N ARG A 201 -54.65 -37.46 -34.27
CA ARG A 201 -55.39 -37.19 -35.50
C ARG A 201 -55.97 -38.47 -36.10
N ALA A 202 -55.18 -39.52 -36.24
CA ALA A 202 -55.63 -40.81 -36.75
C ALA A 202 -56.77 -41.39 -35.89
N GLY A 203 -56.67 -41.31 -34.55
CA GLY A 203 -57.74 -41.71 -33.64
C GLY A 203 -59.03 -40.91 -33.84
N LEU A 204 -58.94 -39.58 -34.04
CA LEU A 204 -60.09 -38.73 -34.35
C LEU A 204 -60.70 -39.05 -35.73
N GLU A 205 -59.88 -39.35 -36.73
CA GLU A 205 -60.35 -39.76 -38.07
C GLU A 205 -61.13 -41.07 -38.02
N VAL A 206 -60.61 -42.08 -37.32
CA VAL A 206 -61.32 -43.36 -37.13
C VAL A 206 -62.63 -43.15 -36.35
N ALA A 207 -62.62 -42.34 -35.30
CA ALA A 207 -63.82 -42.04 -34.52
C ALA A 207 -64.90 -41.32 -35.37
N THR A 208 -64.50 -40.35 -36.19
CA THR A 208 -65.42 -39.61 -37.07
C THR A 208 -65.96 -40.50 -38.20
N ALA A 209 -65.12 -41.35 -38.82
CA ALA A 209 -65.55 -42.32 -39.82
C ALA A 209 -66.57 -43.32 -39.25
N ASN A 210 -66.32 -43.87 -38.05
CA ASN A 210 -67.25 -44.76 -37.37
C ASN A 210 -68.58 -44.06 -37.06
N ALA A 211 -68.55 -42.83 -36.56
CA ALA A 211 -69.75 -42.05 -36.30
C ALA A 211 -70.55 -41.79 -37.59
N ALA A 212 -69.89 -41.42 -38.69
CA ALA A 212 -70.54 -41.22 -39.99
C ALA A 212 -71.16 -42.50 -40.55
N ALA A 213 -70.50 -43.65 -40.37
CA ALA A 213 -71.04 -44.95 -40.76
C ALA A 213 -72.29 -45.33 -39.96
N ILE A 214 -72.27 -45.12 -38.63
CA ILE A 214 -73.44 -45.34 -37.76
C ILE A 214 -74.61 -44.46 -38.19
N VAL A 215 -74.37 -43.16 -38.44
CA VAL A 215 -75.41 -42.22 -38.91
C VAL A 215 -75.99 -42.65 -40.26
N SER A 216 -75.13 -43.08 -41.18
CA SER A 216 -75.56 -43.54 -42.52
C SER A 216 -76.41 -44.81 -42.44
N LEU A 217 -76.03 -45.77 -41.59
CA LEU A 217 -76.81 -46.99 -41.33
C LEU A 217 -78.17 -46.67 -40.70
N GLN A 218 -78.21 -45.74 -39.73
CA GLN A 218 -79.46 -45.26 -39.15
C GLN A 218 -80.36 -44.63 -40.22
N HIS A 219 -79.79 -43.80 -41.10
CA HIS A 219 -80.55 -43.16 -42.18
C HIS A 219 -81.11 -44.17 -43.19
N TRP A 220 -80.31 -45.17 -43.58
CA TRP A 220 -80.76 -46.24 -44.46
C TRP A 220 -81.90 -47.05 -43.84
N PHE A 221 -81.77 -47.40 -42.55
CA PHE A 221 -82.81 -48.15 -41.82
C PHE A 221 -84.11 -47.36 -41.71
N VAL A 222 -84.03 -46.05 -41.43
CA VAL A 222 -85.18 -45.14 -41.41
C VAL A 222 -85.87 -45.11 -42.78
N LYS A 223 -85.11 -44.97 -43.89
CA LYS A 223 -85.68 -45.01 -45.26
C LYS A 223 -86.38 -46.34 -45.57
N GLN A 224 -85.76 -47.46 -45.23
CA GLN A 224 -86.33 -48.80 -45.45
C GLN A 224 -87.63 -49.04 -44.67
N ARG A 225 -87.74 -48.52 -43.43
CA ARG A 225 -88.94 -48.70 -42.60
C ARG A 225 -90.08 -47.72 -42.91
N LEU A 226 -89.77 -46.49 -43.30
CA LEU A 226 -90.75 -45.40 -43.33
C LEU A 226 -91.16 -44.94 -44.74
N GLY A 227 -90.55 -45.48 -45.81
CA GLY A 227 -91.05 -45.36 -47.18
C GLY A 227 -91.33 -43.92 -47.65
N ALA A 228 -90.27 -43.15 -47.88
CA ALA A 228 -90.27 -41.93 -48.69
C ALA A 228 -88.87 -41.65 -49.23
#